data_AF-A0A2V3U419-F1
#
_entry.id   AF-A0A2V3U419-F1
#
_cell.length_a   1.000
_cell.length_b   1.000
_cell.length_c   1.000
_cell.angle_alpha   90.00
_cell.angle_beta   90.00
_cell.angle_gamma   90.00
#
_symmetry.space_group_name_H-M   'P 1'
#
loop_
_entity.id
_entity.type
_entity.pdbx_description
1 polymer ?
#
loop_
_entity_poly.entity_id
_entity_poly.type
_entity_poly.pdbx_seq_one_letter_code
_entity_poly.pdbx_strand_id
1 'polypeptide(L)'
;MEKKTRRSTPRRLYYGPEKMRAAFMAGAGRSGTEIATVLGGTSSHKVRAMLRKAGLSMTRRGGDDAILQTHLRRRELASLVAEADRRDFDPGDLVAALVRACIEDPVLIDNIIDDAA
;
A
#
# COMPACT_ATOMS: atom_id res chain seq x y z
N MET A 1 -26.58 -41.30 -4.17
CA MET A 1 -25.75 -40.14 -3.76
C MET A 1 -25.31 -39.40 -5.01
N GLU A 2 -26.00 -38.31 -5.33
CA GLU A 2 -25.76 -37.52 -6.55
C GLU A 2 -24.55 -36.58 -6.31
N LYS A 3 -23.47 -36.78 -7.07
CA LYS A 3 -22.25 -35.96 -6.95
C LYS A 3 -22.52 -34.58 -7.59
N LYS A 4 -22.80 -33.57 -6.76
CA LYS A 4 -22.83 -32.15 -7.17
C LYS A 4 -21.49 -31.76 -7.79
N THR A 5 -21.45 -31.66 -9.11
CA THR A 5 -20.34 -31.07 -9.86
C THR A 5 -20.24 -29.59 -9.51
N ARG A 6 -19.19 -29.20 -8.77
CA ARG A 6 -18.87 -27.80 -8.50
C ARG A 6 -18.60 -27.10 -9.83
N ARG A 7 -19.52 -26.23 -10.28
CA ARG A 7 -19.33 -25.38 -11.46
C ARG A 7 -18.07 -24.54 -11.24
N SER A 8 -17.01 -24.84 -11.98
CA SER A 8 -15.76 -24.07 -12.00
C SER A 8 -16.06 -22.67 -12.51
N THR A 9 -16.02 -21.67 -11.63
CA THR A 9 -16.11 -20.26 -12.04
C THR A 9 -14.95 -19.94 -12.98
N PRO A 10 -15.19 -19.36 -14.17
CA PRO A 10 -14.13 -19.07 -15.12
C PRO A 10 -13.00 -18.25 -14.45
N ARG A 11 -11.76 -18.71 -14.64
CA ARG A 11 -10.56 -18.06 -14.12
C ARG A 11 -10.22 -16.89 -15.04
N ARG A 12 -10.81 -15.73 -14.78
CA ARG A 12 -10.39 -14.46 -15.39
C ARG A 12 -8.91 -14.25 -15.10
N LEU A 13 -8.10 -14.15 -16.15
CA LEU A 13 -6.70 -13.75 -16.08
C LEU A 13 -6.66 -12.23 -15.88
N TYR A 14 -6.04 -11.77 -14.80
CA TYR A 14 -5.80 -10.34 -14.61
C TYR A 14 -4.60 -9.93 -15.43
N TYR A 15 -4.80 -8.92 -16.28
CA TYR A 15 -3.72 -8.33 -17.06
C TYR A 15 -2.89 -7.35 -16.21
N GLY A 16 -1.67 -7.05 -16.65
CA GLY A 16 -0.73 -6.17 -15.94
C GLY A 16 -1.36 -4.87 -15.40
N PRO A 17 -2.13 -4.11 -16.21
CA PRO A 17 -2.75 -2.86 -15.77
C PRO A 17 -3.73 -3.03 -14.59
N GLU A 18 -4.50 -4.12 -14.58
CA GLU A 18 -5.48 -4.37 -13.51
C GLU A 18 -4.81 -4.72 -12.19
N LYS A 19 -3.68 -5.45 -12.26
CA LYS A 19 -2.84 -5.75 -11.10
C LYS A 19 -2.24 -4.48 -10.51
N MET A 20 -1.72 -3.58 -11.36
CA MET A 20 -1.18 -2.30 -10.92
C MET A 20 -2.24 -1.42 -10.27
N ARG A 21 -3.43 -1.34 -10.87
CA ARG A 21 -4.57 -0.60 -10.30
C ARG A 21 -4.99 -1.17 -8.95
N ALA A 22 -5.07 -2.49 -8.82
CA ALA A 22 -5.39 -3.15 -7.56
C ALA A 22 -4.32 -2.89 -6.49
N ALA A 23 -3.05 -2.93 -6.86
CA ALA A 23 -1.92 -2.66 -5.97
C ALA A 23 -1.96 -1.22 -5.44
N PHE A 24 -2.18 -0.25 -6.33
CA PHE A 24 -2.33 1.15 -5.95
C PHE A 24 -3.49 1.36 -4.97
N MET A 25 -4.66 0.79 -5.27
CA MET A 25 -5.82 0.89 -4.38
C MET A 25 -5.59 0.20 -3.02
N ALA A 26 -4.90 -0.93 -3.01
CA ALA A 26 -4.54 -1.62 -1.78
C ALA A 26 -3.58 -0.76 -0.92
N GLY A 27 -2.58 -0.11 -1.55
CA GLY A 27 -1.72 0.86 -0.88
C GLY A 27 -2.46 2.10 -0.37
N ALA A 28 -3.56 2.49 -1.02
CA ALA A 28 -4.47 3.54 -0.54
C ALA A 28 -5.43 3.06 0.59
N GLY A 29 -5.26 1.84 1.10
CA GLY A 29 -6.10 1.30 2.17
C GLY A 29 -7.51 0.89 1.75
N ARG A 30 -7.77 0.69 0.44
CA ARG A 30 -9.05 0.15 -0.04
C ARG A 30 -9.15 -1.33 0.32
N SER A 31 -10.33 -1.73 0.76
CA SER A 31 -10.65 -3.12 1.05
C SER A 31 -10.73 -3.96 -0.24
N GLY A 32 -10.54 -5.27 -0.11
CA GLY A 32 -10.60 -6.17 -1.27
C GLY A 32 -11.96 -6.15 -1.96
N THR A 33 -13.02 -5.82 -1.22
CA THR A 33 -14.38 -5.66 -1.75
C THR A 33 -14.49 -4.40 -2.60
N GLU A 34 -14.00 -3.25 -2.11
CA GLU A 34 -13.99 -2.01 -2.90
C GLU A 34 -13.15 -2.14 -4.17
N ILE A 35 -11.97 -2.77 -4.07
CA ILE A 35 -11.13 -3.04 -5.24
C ILE A 35 -11.85 -3.96 -6.21
N ALA A 36 -12.53 -5.00 -5.72
CA ALA A 36 -13.27 -5.92 -6.56
C ALA A 36 -14.42 -5.23 -7.30
N THR A 37 -15.14 -4.33 -6.63
CA THR A 37 -16.20 -3.51 -7.24
C THR A 37 -15.66 -2.64 -8.36
N VAL A 38 -14.51 -1.97 -8.14
CA VAL A 38 -13.91 -1.06 -9.12
C VAL A 38 -13.34 -1.81 -10.34
N LEU A 39 -12.78 -3.00 -10.14
CA LEU A 39 -12.23 -3.80 -11.24
C LEU A 39 -13.28 -4.56 -12.04
N GLY A 40 -14.44 -4.84 -11.45
CA GLY A 40 -15.52 -5.60 -12.07
C GLY A 40 -15.17 -7.08 -12.32
N GLY A 41 -16.17 -7.98 -12.36
CA GLY A 41 -15.96 -9.38 -12.74
C GLY A 41 -14.97 -10.17 -11.85
N THR A 42 -14.75 -9.73 -10.62
CA THR A 42 -13.78 -10.31 -9.66
C THR A 42 -14.41 -10.37 -8.26
N SER A 43 -13.77 -11.11 -7.34
CA SER A 43 -14.16 -11.13 -5.93
C SER A 43 -13.03 -10.64 -5.05
N SER A 44 -13.38 -10.17 -3.84
CA SER A 44 -12.42 -9.74 -2.82
C SER A 44 -11.37 -10.82 -2.52
N HIS A 45 -11.77 -12.10 -2.51
CA HIS A 45 -10.84 -13.21 -2.34
C HIS A 45 -9.82 -13.29 -3.48
N LYS A 46 -10.26 -13.15 -4.75
CA LYS A 46 -9.35 -13.20 -5.90
C LYS A 46 -8.39 -12.01 -5.92
N VAL A 47 -8.87 -10.82 -5.56
CA VAL A 47 -8.02 -9.62 -5.40
C VAL A 47 -6.93 -9.85 -4.35
N ARG A 48 -7.29 -10.34 -3.16
CA ARG A 48 -6.32 -10.67 -2.11
C ARG A 48 -5.29 -11.70 -2.56
N ALA A 49 -5.74 -12.77 -3.22
CA ALA A 49 -4.85 -13.81 -3.73
C ALA A 49 -3.90 -13.28 -4.81
N MET A 50 -4.39 -12.40 -5.69
CA MET A 50 -3.60 -11.74 -6.72
C MET A 50 -2.53 -10.83 -6.13
N LEU A 51 -2.89 -9.99 -5.15
CA LEU A 51 -1.94 -9.09 -4.47
C LEU A 51 -0.89 -9.89 -3.69
N ARG A 52 -1.32 -10.92 -2.94
CA ARG A 52 -0.39 -11.80 -2.21
C ARG A 52 0.61 -12.50 -3.13
N LYS A 53 0.17 -12.94 -4.32
CA LYS A 53 1.08 -13.53 -5.33
C LYS A 53 2.12 -12.52 -5.85
N ALA A 54 1.82 -11.22 -5.78
CA ALA A 54 2.73 -10.14 -6.13
C ALA A 54 3.56 -9.64 -4.92
N GLY A 55 3.50 -10.31 -3.78
CA GLY A 55 4.20 -9.89 -2.55
C GLY A 55 3.53 -8.73 -1.80
N LEU A 56 2.33 -8.31 -2.22
CA LEU A 56 1.62 -7.19 -1.62
C LEU A 56 0.58 -7.68 -0.61
N SER A 57 0.67 -7.22 0.63
CA SER A 57 -0.38 -7.37 1.62
C SER A 57 -1.42 -6.26 1.49
N MET A 58 -2.69 -6.62 1.59
CA MET A 58 -3.73 -5.62 1.80
C MET A 58 -3.66 -5.13 3.24
N THR A 59 -3.44 -3.84 3.45
CA THR A 59 -3.47 -3.22 4.77
C THR A 59 -4.85 -3.48 5.40
N ARG A 60 -4.88 -4.04 6.61
CA ARG A 60 -6.15 -4.29 7.31
C ARG A 60 -6.69 -2.94 7.79
N ARG A 61 -7.87 -2.54 7.33
CA ARG A 61 -8.64 -1.49 8.02
C ARG A 61 -9.07 -2.05 9.38
N GLY A 62 -8.57 -1.46 10.46
CA GLY A 62 -8.89 -1.87 11.83
C GLY A 62 -7.86 -1.52 12.91
N GLY A 63 -6.69 -0.96 12.54
CA GLY A 63 -5.84 -0.24 13.50
C GLY A 63 -6.21 1.25 13.52
N ASP A 64 -5.80 1.98 14.56
CA ASP A 64 -5.80 3.46 14.64
C ASP A 64 -4.82 4.11 13.63
N ASP A 65 -4.45 3.38 12.58
CA ASP A 65 -3.45 3.76 11.61
C ASP A 65 -4.08 4.63 10.51
N ALA A 66 -3.61 5.86 10.40
CA ALA A 66 -3.88 6.73 9.26
C ALA A 66 -2.90 6.41 8.11
N ILE A 67 -3.38 6.46 6.86
CA ILE A 67 -2.54 6.27 5.67
C ILE A 67 -2.29 7.61 5.00
N LEU A 68 -1.01 7.97 4.85
CA LEU A 68 -0.58 9.15 4.12
C LEU A 68 0.09 8.73 2.80
N GLN A 69 -0.38 9.25 1.67
CA GLN A 69 0.30 9.12 0.38
C GLN A 69 1.07 10.40 0.08
N THR A 70 2.36 10.28 -0.24
CA THR A 70 3.22 11.42 -0.55
C THR A 70 3.77 11.32 -1.96
N HIS A 71 4.12 12.46 -2.55
CA HIS A 71 4.78 12.54 -3.84
C HIS A 71 6.22 13.01 -3.64
N LEU A 72 7.18 12.17 -4.04
CA LEU A 72 8.60 12.48 -4.01
C LEU A 72 9.17 12.50 -5.43
N ARG A 73 10.12 13.40 -5.71
CA ARG A 73 10.92 13.32 -6.94
C ARG A 73 11.79 12.06 -6.86
N ARG A 74 12.14 11.49 -8.02
CA ARG A 74 12.97 10.28 -8.09
C ARG A 74 14.29 10.40 -7.29
N ARG A 75 14.92 11.58 -7.31
CA ARG A 75 16.14 11.86 -6.55
C ARG A 75 15.92 11.80 -5.04
N GLU A 76 14.79 12.31 -4.55
CA GLU A 76 14.45 12.34 -3.12
C GLU A 76 14.14 10.93 -2.62
N LEU A 77 13.42 10.14 -3.43
CA LEU A 77 13.19 8.74 -3.13
C LEU A 77 14.50 7.94 -3.08
N ALA A 78 15.43 8.18 -4.01
CA ALA A 78 16.73 7.51 -4.00
C ALA A 78 17.53 7.87 -2.74
N SER A 79 17.55 9.14 -2.34
CA SER A 79 18.19 9.57 -1.09
C SER A 79 17.54 8.95 0.14
N LEU A 80 16.21 8.89 0.19
CA LEU A 80 15.48 8.24 1.28
C LEU A 80 15.82 6.76 1.40
N VAL A 81 15.83 6.03 0.28
CA VAL A 81 16.20 4.60 0.26
C VAL A 81 17.62 4.41 0.76
N ALA A 82 18.58 5.20 0.28
CA ALA A 82 19.96 5.12 0.73
C ALA A 82 20.14 5.45 2.23
N GLU A 83 19.31 6.34 2.78
CA GLU A 83 19.31 6.64 4.22
C GLU A 83 18.71 5.52 5.04
N ALA A 84 17.60 4.92 4.56
CA ALA A 84 16.96 3.79 5.18
C ALA A 84 17.87 2.56 5.22
N ASP A 85 18.53 2.24 4.09
CA ASP A 85 19.49 1.16 3.99
C ASP A 85 20.65 1.32 4.98
N ARG A 86 21.17 2.55 5.14
CA ARG A 86 22.26 2.82 6.09
C ARG A 86 21.86 2.58 7.54
N ARG A 87 20.57 2.72 7.85
CA ARG A 87 20.01 2.58 9.19
C ARG A 87 19.37 1.20 9.43
N ASP A 88 19.39 0.33 8.42
CA ASP A 88 18.69 -0.98 8.43
C ASP A 88 17.17 -0.83 8.68
N PHE A 89 16.56 0.14 8.01
CA PHE A 89 15.12 0.42 8.05
C PHE A 89 14.46 0.18 6.70
N ASP A 90 13.18 -0.20 6.70
CA ASP A 90 12.34 -0.03 5.51
C ASP A 90 12.13 1.49 5.25
N PRO A 91 12.19 1.96 4.00
CA PRO A 91 12.00 3.38 3.69
C PRO A 91 10.67 3.96 4.19
N GLY A 92 9.59 3.17 4.14
CA GLY A 92 8.28 3.57 4.65
C GLY A 92 8.29 3.72 6.18
N ASP A 93 8.92 2.79 6.87
CA ASP A 93 9.07 2.82 8.33
C ASP A 93 9.94 3.99 8.78
N LEU A 94 11.02 4.31 8.04
CA LEU A 94 11.84 5.49 8.31
C LEU A 94 11.01 6.79 8.19
N VAL A 95 10.20 6.93 7.14
CA VAL A 95 9.31 8.10 6.98
C VAL A 95 8.30 8.17 8.13
N ALA A 96 7.68 7.05 8.49
CA ALA A 96 6.73 7.02 9.61
C ALA A 96 7.40 7.42 10.94
N ALA A 97 8.63 6.98 11.18
CA ALA A 97 9.41 7.35 12.36
C ALA A 97 9.77 8.85 12.37
N LEU A 98 10.19 9.40 11.24
CA LEU A 98 10.46 10.84 11.10
C LEU A 98 9.21 11.68 11.36
N VAL A 99 8.07 11.31 10.76
CA VAL A 99 6.80 12.01 10.97
C VAL A 99 6.39 11.96 12.45
N ARG A 100 6.57 10.81 13.10
CA ARG A 100 6.28 10.66 14.54
C ARG A 100 7.18 11.57 15.39
N ALA A 101 8.48 11.59 15.12
CA ALA A 101 9.43 12.45 15.83
C ALA A 101 9.07 13.94 15.68
N CYS A 102 8.68 14.37 14.48
CA CYS A 102 8.21 15.74 14.26
C CYS A 102 6.92 16.06 15.03
N ILE A 103 5.97 15.13 15.10
CA ILE A 103 4.71 15.36 15.84
C ILE A 103 4.96 15.42 17.35
N GLU A 104 5.89 14.61 17.85
CA GLU A 104 6.26 14.57 19.27
C GLU A 104 7.04 15.82 19.71
N ASP A 105 7.79 16.45 18.79
CA ASP A 105 8.56 17.68 19.04
C ASP A 105 8.18 18.81 18.05
N PRO A 106 7.24 19.71 18.44
CA PRO A 106 6.81 20.82 17.60
C PRO A 106 7.94 21.78 17.20
N VAL A 107 8.99 21.92 18.01
CA VAL A 107 10.12 22.81 17.69
C VAL A 107 10.91 22.28 16.50
N LEU A 108 10.99 20.96 16.35
CA LEU A 108 11.60 20.34 15.18
C LEU A 108 10.82 20.66 13.90
N ILE A 109 9.48 20.71 13.97
CA ILE A 109 8.64 21.11 12.82
C ILE A 109 8.95 22.55 12.42
N ASP A 110 8.95 23.47 13.37
CA ASP A 110 9.19 24.89 13.10
C ASP A 110 10.56 25.10 12.44
N ASN A 111 11.61 24.47 12.99
CA ASN A 111 12.96 24.54 12.41
C ASN A 111 13.02 23.95 10.99
N ILE A 112 12.36 22.83 10.72
CA ILE A 112 12.33 22.21 9.38
C ILE A 112 11.58 23.10 8.38
N ILE A 113 10.47 23.72 8.79
CA ILE A 113 9.68 24.60 7.92
C ILE A 113 10.44 25.88 7.62
N ASP A 114 11.07 26.49 8.63
CA ASP A 114 11.83 27.73 8.47
C ASP A 114 13.05 27.54 7.56
N ASP A 115 13.73 26.38 7.64
CA ASP A 115 14.85 26.05 6.75
C ASP A 115 14.41 25.68 5.31
N ALA A 116 13.13 25.33 5.11
CA ALA A 116 12.59 24.92 3.81
C ALA A 116 11.93 26.05 3.01
N ALA A 117 11.71 27.22 3.64
CA ALA A 117 11.10 28.42 3.04
C ALA A 117 12.13 29.32 2.35
#